data_AF-A0A962ZNH3-F1
#
_entry.id   AF-A0A962ZNH3-F1
#
_cell.length_a   1.000
_cell.length_b   1.000
_cell.length_c   1.000
_cell.angle_alpha   90.00
_cell.angle_beta   90.00
_cell.angle_gamma   90.00
#
_symmetry.space_group_name_H-M   'P 1'
#
loop_
_entity.id
_entity.type
_entity.pdbx_description
1 polymer ?
#
loop_
_entity_poly.entity_id
_entity_poly.type
_entity_poly.pdbx_seq_one_letter_code
_entity_poly.pdbx_strand_id
1 'polypeptide(L)'
;MQMTTLMLVLAGMALAGFSAGRSRALASVGGTSRMFRLHSLPSYHGYFTAMWCLLPALAVILLWVIVEPRIVTVLLISKLPEAQQALPPGQLSLLLNNIHNLATGDVVSGAVDAALSGAAEQYRAYGVQSRRLLSILVLAIAALSGLQAWRCIQPAFRARNRVETMMQGLLLGASSIAVLTTLGIVMSVLFEALRFFGEVPVSDFLFGTNWSPQTAIRADQVGSSGSFGAVPLFAGTMLITAIAMFVAVPVGLMTAIYMAEFANTRVRNIAKPLLEIL
;
A
#
# COMPACT_ATOMS: atom_id res chain seq x y z
N MET A 1 -1.15 4.88 -20.91
CA MET A 1 -2.45 4.29 -20.50
C MET A 1 -2.73 4.69 -19.05
N GLN A 2 -3.97 4.63 -18.56
CA GLN A 2 -4.19 4.76 -17.11
C GLN A 2 -3.56 3.56 -16.39
N MET A 3 -3.12 3.75 -15.15
CA MET A 3 -2.45 2.70 -14.36
C MET A 3 -3.36 1.48 -14.17
N THR A 4 -4.65 1.72 -13.90
CA THR A 4 -5.67 0.67 -13.79
C THR A 4 -5.78 -0.15 -15.08
N THR A 5 -5.84 0.50 -16.23
CA THR A 5 -5.86 -0.18 -17.54
C THR A 5 -4.59 -1.00 -17.77
N LEU A 6 -3.41 -0.47 -17.42
CA LEU A 6 -2.14 -1.18 -17.55
C LEU A 6 -2.13 -2.46 -16.70
N MET A 7 -2.60 -2.38 -15.45
CA MET A 7 -2.71 -3.54 -14.56
C MET A 7 -3.68 -4.60 -15.10
N LEU A 8 -4.82 -4.19 -15.66
CA LEU A 8 -5.77 -5.11 -16.29
C LEU A 8 -5.18 -5.80 -17.52
N VAL A 9 -4.45 -5.07 -18.36
CA VAL A 9 -3.76 -5.65 -19.53
C VAL A 9 -2.68 -6.62 -19.09
N LEU A 10 -1.89 -6.29 -18.07
CA LEU A 10 -0.88 -7.21 -17.51
C LEU A 10 -1.51 -8.48 -16.93
N ALA A 11 -2.63 -8.36 -16.22
CA ALA A 11 -3.38 -9.53 -15.74
C ALA A 11 -3.85 -10.40 -16.91
N GLY A 12 -4.37 -9.79 -17.98
CA GLY A 12 -4.74 -10.49 -19.21
C GLY A 12 -3.55 -11.19 -19.88
N MET A 13 -2.39 -10.52 -19.97
CA MET A 13 -1.15 -11.10 -20.51
C MET A 13 -0.64 -12.27 -19.65
N ALA A 14 -0.74 -12.18 -18.32
CA ALA A 14 -0.35 -13.26 -17.42
C ALA A 14 -1.27 -14.48 -17.59
N LEU A 15 -2.59 -14.29 -17.72
CA LEU A 15 -3.54 -15.35 -18.01
C LEU A 15 -3.30 -16.00 -19.38
N ALA A 16 -3.01 -15.19 -20.41
CA ALA A 16 -2.62 -15.68 -21.73
C ALA A 16 -1.28 -16.43 -21.68
N GLY A 17 -0.31 -15.94 -20.91
CA GLY A 17 0.97 -16.61 -20.66
C GLY A 17 0.79 -17.96 -19.96
N PHE A 18 -0.11 -18.03 -18.98
CA PHE A 18 -0.46 -19.29 -18.29
C PHE A 18 -1.03 -20.32 -19.26
N SER A 19 -2.02 -19.93 -20.07
CA SER A 19 -2.66 -20.83 -21.03
C SER A 19 -1.69 -21.24 -22.14
N ALA A 20 -0.87 -20.31 -22.66
CA ALA A 20 0.14 -20.59 -23.68
C ALA A 20 1.24 -21.53 -23.17
N GLY A 21 1.73 -21.31 -21.94
CA GLY A 21 2.74 -22.17 -21.31
C GLY A 21 2.23 -23.60 -21.08
N ARG A 22 1.00 -23.73 -20.58
CA ARG A 22 0.34 -25.03 -20.39
C ARG A 22 0.13 -25.77 -21.72
N SER A 23 -0.39 -25.06 -22.72
CA SER A 23 -0.66 -25.63 -24.05
C SER A 23 0.64 -26.07 -24.75
N ARG A 24 1.72 -25.28 -24.62
CA ARG A 24 3.04 -25.64 -25.17
C ARG A 24 3.62 -26.88 -24.53
N ALA A 25 3.52 -27.02 -23.20
CA ALA A 25 3.98 -28.21 -22.50
C ALA A 25 3.23 -29.46 -22.99
N LEU A 26 1.90 -29.41 -23.12
CA LEU A 26 1.11 -30.51 -23.64
C LEU A 26 1.44 -30.83 -25.11
N ALA A 27 1.58 -29.81 -25.96
CA ALA A 27 1.94 -29.98 -27.36
C ALA A 27 3.33 -30.65 -27.50
N SER A 28 4.28 -30.34 -26.62
CA SER A 28 5.64 -30.89 -26.68
C SER A 28 5.74 -32.40 -26.47
N VAL A 29 4.72 -33.02 -25.85
CA VAL A 29 4.66 -34.48 -25.63
C VAL A 29 3.64 -35.19 -26.52
N GLY A 30 2.97 -34.47 -27.42
CA GLY A 30 1.94 -35.02 -28.31
C GLY A 30 0.53 -35.04 -27.72
N GLY A 31 0.23 -34.15 -26.78
CA GLY A 31 -1.11 -33.94 -26.21
C GLY A 31 -1.31 -34.57 -24.82
N THR A 32 -2.55 -34.44 -24.31
CA THR A 32 -2.93 -34.83 -22.95
C THR A 32 -2.67 -36.30 -22.64
N SER A 33 -2.82 -37.19 -23.63
CA SER A 33 -2.64 -38.64 -23.46
C SER A 33 -1.21 -39.05 -23.12
N ARG A 34 -0.21 -38.19 -23.35
CA ARG A 34 1.21 -38.43 -23.06
C ARG A 34 1.79 -37.49 -22.00
N MET A 35 0.91 -36.89 -21.19
CA MET A 35 1.30 -35.94 -20.13
C MET A 35 2.32 -36.52 -19.14
N PHE A 36 2.29 -37.83 -18.89
CA PHE A 36 3.23 -38.53 -18.00
C PHE A 36 4.70 -38.45 -18.46
N ARG A 37 4.97 -38.06 -19.72
CA ARG A 37 6.33 -37.83 -20.23
C ARG A 37 6.92 -36.48 -19.81
N LEU A 38 6.11 -35.57 -19.27
CA LEU A 38 6.59 -34.30 -18.71
C LEU A 38 7.15 -34.53 -17.31
N HIS A 39 8.28 -33.91 -17.00
CA HIS A 39 8.84 -33.94 -15.64
C HIS A 39 7.96 -33.18 -14.62
N SER A 40 7.24 -32.14 -15.04
CA SER A 40 6.37 -31.33 -14.18
C SER A 40 4.95 -31.29 -14.73
N LEU A 41 3.95 -31.13 -13.84
CA LEU A 41 2.56 -30.98 -14.26
C LEU A 41 2.43 -29.79 -15.22
N PRO A 42 1.58 -29.87 -16.27
CA PRO A 42 1.41 -28.80 -17.25
C PRO A 42 1.05 -27.44 -16.64
N SER A 43 0.35 -27.44 -15.50
CA SER A 43 0.02 -26.22 -14.75
C SER A 43 1.28 -25.47 -14.29
N TYR A 44 2.35 -26.15 -13.86
CA TYR A 44 3.61 -25.49 -13.46
C TYR A 44 4.30 -24.79 -14.64
N HIS A 45 4.20 -25.31 -15.86
CA HIS A 45 4.72 -24.60 -17.04
C HIS A 45 3.90 -23.34 -17.37
N GLY A 46 2.59 -23.39 -17.11
CA GLY A 46 1.72 -22.21 -17.15
C GLY A 46 2.11 -21.18 -16.09
N TYR A 47 2.20 -21.59 -14.82
CA TYR A 47 2.60 -20.69 -13.72
C TYR A 47 3.97 -20.06 -13.98
N PHE A 48 4.95 -20.85 -14.43
CA PHE A 48 6.28 -20.34 -14.80
C PHE A 48 6.21 -19.22 -15.85
N THR A 49 5.45 -19.44 -16.92
CA THR A 49 5.31 -18.46 -18.02
C THR A 49 4.57 -17.20 -17.55
N ALA A 50 3.51 -17.37 -16.76
CA ALA A 50 2.76 -16.26 -16.17
C ALA A 50 3.61 -15.42 -15.21
N MET A 51 4.38 -16.07 -14.33
CA MET A 51 5.28 -15.40 -13.39
C MET A 51 6.40 -14.64 -14.09
N TRP A 52 7.00 -15.21 -15.14
CA TRP A 52 7.99 -14.51 -15.96
C TRP A 52 7.39 -13.34 -16.74
N CYS A 53 6.13 -13.42 -17.14
CA CYS A 53 5.42 -12.29 -17.76
C CYS A 53 5.16 -11.17 -16.73
N LEU A 54 4.76 -11.53 -15.51
CA LEU A 54 4.29 -10.58 -14.49
C LEU A 54 5.42 -9.98 -13.64
N LEU A 55 6.31 -10.79 -13.07
CA LEU A 55 7.28 -10.33 -12.07
C LEU A 55 8.27 -9.27 -12.59
N PRO A 56 8.92 -9.44 -13.76
CA PRO A 56 9.80 -8.41 -14.31
C PRO A 56 9.05 -7.12 -14.64
N ALA A 57 7.81 -7.23 -15.14
CA ALA A 57 6.97 -6.09 -15.46
C ALA A 57 6.59 -5.30 -14.20
N LEU A 58 6.23 -5.99 -13.12
CA LEU A 58 5.96 -5.37 -11.81
C LEU A 58 7.21 -4.72 -11.22
N ALA A 59 8.38 -5.34 -11.36
CA ALA A 59 9.64 -4.76 -10.90
C ALA A 59 9.96 -3.43 -11.61
N VAL A 60 9.69 -3.35 -12.92
CA VAL A 60 9.84 -2.12 -13.71
C VAL A 60 8.87 -1.03 -13.26
N ILE A 61 7.60 -1.39 -13.00
CA ILE A 61 6.62 -0.44 -12.45
C ILE A 61 7.10 0.10 -11.11
N LEU A 62 7.52 -0.77 -10.20
CA LEU A 62 8.05 -0.38 -8.88
C LEU A 62 9.23 0.58 -9.02
N LEU A 63 10.21 0.25 -9.86
CA LEU A 63 11.37 1.11 -10.10
C LEU A 63 10.96 2.45 -10.70
N TRP A 64 10.03 2.44 -11.66
CA TRP A 64 9.56 3.66 -12.31
C TRP A 64 8.85 4.59 -11.34
N VAL A 65 7.99 4.08 -10.45
CA VAL A 65 7.28 4.90 -9.44
C VAL A 65 8.26 5.62 -8.51
N ILE A 66 9.41 5.01 -8.20
CA ILE A 66 10.45 5.62 -7.37
C ILE A 66 11.23 6.71 -8.14
N VAL A 67 11.48 6.48 -9.43
CA VAL A 67 12.40 7.30 -10.24
C VAL A 67 11.69 8.45 -10.96
N GLU A 68 10.47 8.24 -11.45
CA GLU A 68 9.69 9.20 -12.25
C GLU A 68 9.57 10.58 -11.59
N PRO A 69 9.15 10.70 -10.31
CA PRO A 69 8.96 12.02 -9.71
C PRO A 69 10.25 12.84 -9.72
N ARG A 70 11.39 12.20 -9.46
CA ARG A 70 12.71 12.88 -9.45
C ARG A 70 13.06 13.41 -10.83
N ILE A 71 12.85 12.60 -11.87
CA ILE A 71 13.16 12.99 -13.25
C ILE A 71 12.24 14.13 -13.70
N VAL A 72 10.93 14.03 -13.44
CA VAL A 72 9.95 15.03 -13.86
C VAL A 72 10.22 16.37 -13.17
N THR A 73 10.53 16.38 -11.87
CA THR A 73 10.88 17.61 -11.15
C THR A 73 12.14 18.27 -11.71
N VAL A 74 13.20 17.50 -11.98
CA VAL A 74 14.45 18.04 -12.56
C VAL A 74 14.20 18.64 -13.95
N LEU A 75 13.44 17.94 -14.80
CA LEU A 75 13.06 18.42 -16.13
C LEU A 75 12.20 19.69 -16.06
N LEU A 76 11.25 19.74 -15.13
CA LEU A 76 10.42 20.92 -14.91
C LEU A 76 11.28 22.13 -14.51
N ILE A 77 12.14 21.98 -13.49
CA ILE A 77 13.01 23.07 -13.01
C ILE A 77 13.89 23.60 -14.14
N SER A 78 14.47 22.72 -14.97
CA SER A 78 15.32 23.12 -16.10
C SER A 78 14.61 23.95 -17.19
N LYS A 79 13.26 23.93 -17.20
CA LYS A 79 12.43 24.66 -18.15
C LYS A 79 11.76 25.89 -17.56
N LEU A 80 11.87 26.10 -16.24
CA LEU A 80 11.39 27.34 -15.61
C LEU A 80 12.29 28.52 -16.02
N PRO A 81 11.77 29.76 -16.03
CA PRO A 81 12.59 30.96 -16.21
C PRO A 81 13.70 31.05 -15.15
N GLU A 82 14.88 31.59 -15.50
CA GLU A 82 16.03 31.72 -14.59
C GLU A 82 15.68 32.45 -13.28
N ALA A 83 14.79 33.44 -13.35
CA ALA A 83 14.28 34.16 -12.18
C ALA A 83 13.56 33.26 -11.16
N GLN A 84 12.90 32.19 -11.62
CA GLN A 84 12.22 31.22 -10.75
C GLN A 84 13.17 30.10 -10.28
N GLN A 85 14.20 29.78 -11.07
CA GLN A 85 15.23 28.82 -10.68
C GLN A 85 16.11 29.33 -9.54
N ALA A 86 16.36 30.64 -9.48
CA ALA A 86 17.16 31.30 -8.45
C ALA A 86 16.40 31.56 -7.13
N LEU A 87 15.14 31.12 -7.01
CA LEU A 87 14.36 31.30 -5.79
C LEU A 87 14.97 30.52 -4.60
N PRO A 88 14.84 31.05 -3.36
CA PRO A 88 15.22 30.32 -2.16
C PRO A 88 14.54 28.94 -2.10
N PRO A 89 15.18 27.91 -1.51
CA PRO A 89 14.69 26.53 -1.55
C PRO A 89 13.24 26.36 -1.06
N GLY A 90 12.84 27.13 -0.04
CA GLY A 90 11.48 27.10 0.50
C GLY A 90 10.42 27.65 -0.46
N GLN A 91 10.74 28.75 -1.16
CA GLN A 91 9.83 29.36 -2.14
C GLN A 91 9.75 28.51 -3.42
N LEU A 92 10.87 27.93 -3.85
CA LEU A 92 10.90 27.00 -4.98
C LEU A 92 10.06 25.75 -4.70
N SER A 93 10.16 25.18 -3.49
CA SER A 93 9.37 24.01 -3.10
C SER A 93 7.87 24.33 -3.06
N LEU A 94 7.49 25.52 -2.59
CA LEU A 94 6.10 25.98 -2.60
C LEU A 94 5.58 26.15 -4.03
N LEU A 95 6.38 26.75 -4.91
CA LEU A 95 6.03 26.91 -6.33
C LEU A 95 5.83 25.55 -7.02
N LEU A 96 6.73 24.60 -6.79
CA LEU A 96 6.61 23.24 -7.33
C LEU A 96 5.36 22.52 -6.80
N ASN A 97 5.03 22.67 -5.53
CA ASN A 97 3.82 22.12 -4.94
C ASN A 97 2.55 22.76 -5.54
N ASN A 98 2.54 24.08 -5.74
CA ASN A 98 1.43 24.77 -6.40
C ASN A 98 1.25 24.31 -7.86
N ILE A 99 2.35 24.13 -8.61
CA ILE A 99 2.31 23.57 -9.97
C ILE A 99 1.75 22.14 -9.95
N HIS A 100 2.21 21.30 -9.01
CA HIS A 100 1.72 19.94 -8.84
C HIS A 100 0.22 19.92 -8.53
N ASN A 101 -0.23 20.67 -7.52
CA ASN A 101 -1.63 20.76 -7.11
C ASN A 101 -2.52 21.25 -8.26
N LEU A 102 -2.10 22.30 -8.96
CA LEU A 102 -2.85 22.81 -10.11
C LEU A 102 -2.95 21.77 -11.24
N ALA A 103 -1.90 20.98 -11.46
CA ALA A 103 -1.87 19.94 -12.49
C ALA A 103 -2.69 18.69 -12.12
N THR A 104 -2.84 18.38 -10.83
CA THR A 104 -3.68 17.28 -10.32
C THR A 104 -5.13 17.69 -10.09
N GLY A 105 -5.42 18.99 -10.05
CA GLY A 105 -6.75 19.53 -9.74
C GLY A 105 -7.02 19.74 -8.25
N ASP A 106 -5.96 19.77 -7.44
CA ASP A 106 -6.00 20.05 -6.00
C ASP A 106 -5.95 21.56 -5.70
N VAL A 107 -6.16 21.91 -4.43
CA VAL A 107 -6.19 23.30 -3.96
C VAL A 107 -4.81 23.95 -4.06
N VAL A 108 -4.75 25.11 -4.71
CA VAL A 108 -3.54 25.93 -4.88
C VAL A 108 -3.54 27.06 -3.86
N SER A 109 -2.38 27.35 -3.27
CA SER A 109 -2.22 28.51 -2.38
C SER A 109 -1.86 29.75 -3.21
N GLY A 110 -2.76 30.73 -3.26
CA GLY A 110 -2.54 32.02 -3.95
C GLY A 110 -3.31 32.16 -5.27
N ALA A 111 -3.00 33.23 -6.01
CA ALA A 111 -3.61 33.50 -7.32
C ALA A 111 -3.00 32.60 -8.41
N VAL A 112 -3.85 32.10 -9.31
CA VAL A 112 -3.40 31.32 -10.47
C VAL A 112 -3.02 32.27 -11.59
N ASP A 113 -1.73 32.55 -11.71
CA ASP A 113 -1.20 33.37 -12.78
C ASP A 113 -1.01 32.55 -14.07
N ALA A 114 -0.98 33.22 -15.23
CA ALA A 114 -0.78 32.56 -16.53
C ALA A 114 0.54 31.77 -16.64
N ALA A 115 1.58 32.20 -15.91
CA ALA A 115 2.83 31.47 -15.82
C ALA A 115 2.69 30.16 -15.03
N LEU A 116 1.87 30.15 -13.97
CA LEU A 116 1.63 28.99 -13.13
C LEU A 116 0.77 27.94 -13.87
N SER A 117 -0.27 28.39 -14.59
CA SER A 117 -1.08 27.50 -15.41
C SER A 117 -0.27 26.88 -16.57
N GLY A 118 0.57 27.66 -17.25
CA GLY A 118 1.46 27.14 -18.29
C GLY A 118 2.46 26.10 -17.76
N ALA A 119 3.04 26.34 -16.59
CA ALA A 119 3.92 25.37 -15.93
C ALA A 119 3.18 24.09 -15.50
N ALA A 120 1.95 24.21 -15.01
CA ALA A 120 1.09 23.07 -14.64
C ALA A 120 0.69 22.23 -15.86
N GLU A 121 0.36 22.86 -16.99
CA GLU A 121 0.10 22.16 -18.24
C GLU A 121 1.33 21.38 -18.73
N GLN A 122 2.51 22.00 -18.63
CA GLN A 122 3.77 21.36 -19.01
C GLN A 122 4.10 20.17 -18.08
N TYR A 123 3.89 20.32 -16.78
CA TYR A 123 4.01 19.21 -15.82
C TYR A 123 3.03 18.08 -16.15
N ARG A 124 1.78 18.40 -16.49
CA ARG A 124 0.77 17.42 -16.92
C ARG A 124 1.21 16.69 -18.19
N ALA A 125 1.80 17.39 -19.15
CA ALA A 125 2.32 16.81 -20.39
C ALA A 125 3.46 15.81 -20.11
N TYR A 126 4.40 16.14 -19.21
CA TYR A 126 5.44 15.20 -18.77
C TYR A 126 4.86 13.97 -18.08
N GLY A 127 3.86 14.13 -17.22
CA GLY A 127 3.18 13.00 -16.60
C GLY A 127 2.48 12.10 -17.63
N VAL A 128 1.84 12.67 -18.66
CA VAL A 128 1.23 11.89 -19.76
C VAL A 128 2.29 11.14 -20.56
N GLN A 129 3.40 11.79 -20.91
CA GLN A 129 4.50 11.18 -21.66
C GLN A 129 5.17 10.06 -20.87
N SER A 130 5.48 10.30 -19.60
CA SER A 130 6.03 9.32 -18.67
C SER A 130 5.13 8.07 -18.59
N ARG A 131 3.82 8.23 -18.36
CA ARG A 131 2.87 7.11 -18.33
C ARG A 131 2.79 6.34 -19.66
N ARG A 132 2.95 7.00 -20.80
CA ARG A 132 2.99 6.34 -22.12
C ARG A 132 4.27 5.51 -22.25
N LEU A 133 5.42 6.09 -21.95
CA LEU A 133 6.72 5.41 -21.97
C LEU A 133 6.72 4.20 -21.03
N LEU A 134 6.25 4.37 -19.80
CA LEU A 134 6.09 3.28 -18.85
C LEU A 134 5.22 2.17 -19.42
N SER A 135 4.05 2.49 -19.98
CA SER A 135 3.17 1.46 -20.53
C SER A 135 3.81 0.68 -21.67
N ILE A 136 4.53 1.34 -22.57
CA ILE A 136 5.24 0.68 -23.67
C ILE A 136 6.35 -0.23 -23.12
N LEU A 137 7.16 0.29 -22.20
CA LEU A 137 8.27 -0.43 -21.59
C LEU A 137 7.79 -1.68 -20.84
N VAL A 138 6.74 -1.53 -20.03
CA VAL A 138 6.16 -2.61 -19.21
C VAL A 138 5.56 -3.70 -20.09
N LEU A 139 4.79 -3.33 -21.11
CA LEU A 139 4.19 -4.31 -22.03
C LEU A 139 5.26 -5.03 -22.86
N ALA A 140 6.30 -4.31 -23.31
CA ALA A 140 7.42 -4.90 -24.01
C ALA A 140 8.18 -5.90 -23.13
N ILE A 141 8.51 -5.52 -21.89
CA ILE A 141 9.21 -6.40 -20.95
C ILE A 141 8.35 -7.61 -20.63
N ALA A 142 7.05 -7.44 -20.32
CA ALA A 142 6.12 -8.53 -20.05
C ALA A 142 6.02 -9.52 -21.23
N ALA A 143 5.96 -9.01 -22.46
CA ALA A 143 5.90 -9.82 -23.67
C ALA A 143 7.22 -10.56 -23.91
N LEU A 144 8.36 -9.88 -23.81
CA LEU A 144 9.69 -10.47 -24.03
C LEU A 144 10.01 -11.54 -22.99
N SER A 145 9.78 -11.27 -21.72
CA SER A 145 10.03 -12.21 -20.63
C SER A 145 9.09 -13.42 -20.68
N GLY A 146 7.81 -13.20 -20.96
CA GLY A 146 6.83 -14.27 -21.18
C GLY A 146 7.16 -15.13 -22.40
N LEU A 147 7.56 -14.52 -23.51
CA LEU A 147 7.96 -15.22 -24.74
C LEU A 147 9.24 -16.04 -24.51
N GLN A 148 10.22 -15.48 -23.79
CA GLN A 148 11.43 -16.19 -23.42
C GLN A 148 11.12 -17.42 -22.56
N ALA A 149 10.27 -17.26 -21.54
CA ALA A 149 9.83 -18.37 -20.70
C ALA A 149 9.08 -19.45 -21.50
N TRP A 150 8.21 -19.03 -22.43
CA TRP A 150 7.47 -19.93 -23.31
C TRP A 150 8.38 -20.74 -24.25
N ARG A 151 9.42 -20.09 -24.80
CA ARG A 151 10.41 -20.74 -25.68
C ARG A 151 11.29 -21.76 -24.96
N CYS A 152 11.54 -21.55 -23.66
CA CYS A 152 12.34 -22.46 -22.83
C CYS A 152 11.60 -23.76 -22.44
N ILE A 153 10.30 -23.88 -22.72
CA ILE A 153 9.52 -25.07 -22.34
C ILE A 153 9.93 -26.28 -23.18
N GLN A 154 10.53 -27.27 -22.50
CA GLN A 154 10.90 -28.58 -23.03
C GLN A 154 10.41 -29.69 -22.08
N PRO A 155 10.22 -30.93 -22.54
CA PRO A 155 9.69 -32.01 -21.68
C PRO A 155 10.52 -32.30 -20.42
N ALA A 156 11.83 -32.14 -20.49
CA ALA A 156 12.76 -32.34 -19.37
C ALA A 156 12.87 -31.11 -18.43
N PHE A 157 12.21 -29.99 -18.75
CA PHE A 157 12.32 -28.76 -17.97
C PHE A 157 11.62 -28.90 -16.61
N ARG A 158 12.37 -28.64 -15.54
CA ARG A 158 11.89 -28.71 -14.15
C ARG A 158 11.12 -27.45 -13.75
N ALA A 159 9.94 -27.24 -14.35
CA ALA A 159 9.13 -26.03 -14.12
C ALA A 159 8.72 -25.86 -12.66
N ARG A 160 8.39 -26.96 -11.96
CA ARG A 160 8.02 -26.95 -10.55
C ARG A 160 9.09 -26.29 -9.68
N ASN A 161 10.34 -26.76 -9.75
CA ASN A 161 11.43 -26.23 -8.92
C ASN A 161 11.65 -24.74 -9.18
N ARG A 162 11.56 -24.28 -10.44
CA ARG A 162 11.73 -22.87 -10.78
C ARG A 162 10.61 -22.01 -10.19
N VAL A 163 9.35 -22.45 -10.29
CA VAL A 163 8.20 -21.75 -9.70
C VAL A 163 8.33 -21.72 -8.17
N GLU A 164 8.69 -22.83 -7.53
CA GLU A 164 8.89 -22.90 -6.08
C GLU A 164 9.99 -21.94 -5.61
N THR A 165 11.15 -21.90 -6.29
CA THR A 165 12.21 -20.94 -5.96
C THR A 165 11.75 -19.49 -6.12
N MET A 166 10.98 -19.17 -7.16
CA MET A 166 10.43 -17.82 -7.35
C MET A 166 9.43 -17.44 -6.26
N MET A 167 8.53 -18.36 -5.89
CA MET A 167 7.57 -18.15 -4.80
C MET A 167 8.29 -17.98 -3.47
N GLN A 168 9.30 -18.80 -3.17
CA GLN A 168 10.12 -18.67 -1.98
C GLN A 168 10.83 -17.31 -1.92
N GLY A 169 11.40 -16.85 -3.04
CA GLY A 169 12.00 -15.52 -3.13
C GLY A 169 11.00 -14.39 -2.87
N LEU A 170 9.77 -14.50 -3.41
CA LEU A 170 8.71 -13.52 -3.20
C LEU A 170 8.22 -13.49 -1.75
N LEU A 171 8.03 -14.67 -1.14
CA LEU A 171 7.65 -14.80 0.27
C LEU A 171 8.75 -14.27 1.21
N LEU A 172 10.02 -14.57 0.91
CA LEU A 172 11.15 -14.05 1.67
C LEU A 172 11.23 -12.52 1.57
N GLY A 173 11.05 -11.96 0.37
CA GLY A 173 11.01 -10.51 0.16
C GLY A 173 9.86 -9.85 0.93
N ALA A 174 8.65 -10.40 0.82
CA ALA A 174 7.47 -9.90 1.53
C ALA A 174 7.64 -9.96 3.06
N SER A 175 8.12 -11.10 3.58
CA SER A 175 8.40 -11.26 5.01
C SER A 175 9.50 -10.32 5.49
N SER A 176 10.55 -10.11 4.70
CA SER A 176 11.63 -9.17 5.04
C SER A 176 11.11 -7.73 5.13
N ILE A 177 10.28 -7.29 4.18
CA ILE A 177 9.65 -5.96 4.22
C ILE A 177 8.77 -5.82 5.46
N ALA A 178 7.97 -6.83 5.79
CA ALA A 178 7.12 -6.82 6.99
C ALA A 178 7.96 -6.68 8.27
N VAL A 179 9.01 -7.50 8.43
CA VAL A 179 9.91 -7.45 9.60
C VAL A 179 10.62 -6.11 9.71
N LEU A 180 11.16 -5.58 8.60
CA LEU A 180 11.81 -4.26 8.57
C LEU A 180 10.84 -3.12 8.91
N THR A 181 9.58 -3.22 8.47
CA THR A 181 8.54 -2.24 8.79
C THR A 181 8.19 -2.29 10.28
N THR A 182 7.99 -3.48 10.85
CA THR A 182 7.75 -3.65 12.29
C THR A 182 8.91 -3.11 13.10
N LEU A 183 10.15 -3.44 12.72
CA LEU A 183 11.34 -2.91 13.37
C LEU A 183 11.39 -1.38 13.26
N GLY A 184 11.10 -0.83 12.07
CA GLY A 184 11.05 0.62 11.85
C GLY A 184 10.02 1.31 12.74
N ILE A 185 8.81 0.74 12.88
CA ILE A 185 7.77 1.27 13.77
C ILE A 185 8.24 1.22 15.22
N VAL A 186 8.77 0.09 15.68
CA VAL A 186 9.26 -0.07 17.06
C VAL A 186 10.38 0.92 17.35
N MET A 187 11.37 1.03 16.47
CA MET A 187 12.48 1.98 16.63
C MET A 187 12.00 3.43 16.60
N SER A 188 11.07 3.77 15.70
CA SER A 188 10.46 5.11 15.62
C SER A 188 9.77 5.49 16.93
N VAL A 189 8.87 4.63 17.43
CA VAL A 189 8.16 4.87 18.70
C VAL A 189 9.13 4.89 19.87
N LEU A 190 10.15 4.03 19.88
CA LEU A 190 11.16 4.00 20.93
C LEU A 190 11.97 5.30 20.99
N PHE A 191 12.46 5.82 19.86
CA PHE A 191 13.22 7.06 19.84
C PHE A 191 12.37 8.27 20.25
N GLU A 192 11.12 8.36 19.78
CA GLU A 192 10.21 9.41 20.21
C GLU A 192 9.85 9.30 21.71
N ALA A 193 9.66 8.08 22.22
CA ALA A 193 9.43 7.85 23.65
C ALA A 193 10.65 8.23 24.50
N LEU A 194 11.86 7.87 24.09
CA LEU A 194 13.09 8.27 24.80
C LEU A 194 13.27 9.79 24.81
N ARG A 195 12.96 10.47 23.70
CA ARG A 195 12.97 11.94 23.64
C ARG A 195 11.93 12.55 24.57
N PHE A 196 10.72 12.00 24.61
CA PHE A 196 9.66 12.41 25.52
C PHE A 196 10.08 12.28 27.00
N PHE A 197 10.65 11.13 27.39
CA PHE A 197 11.12 10.91 28.76
C PHE A 197 12.39 11.69 29.12
N GLY A 198 13.05 12.32 28.15
CA GLY A 198 14.09 13.32 28.40
C GLY A 198 13.53 14.64 28.94
N GLU A 199 12.29 14.98 28.57
CA GLU A 199 11.60 16.22 28.99
C GLU A 199 10.63 15.98 30.16
N VAL A 200 9.99 14.81 30.21
CA VAL A 200 9.01 14.43 31.23
C VAL A 200 9.54 13.27 32.08
N PRO A 201 9.72 13.45 33.40
CA PRO A 201 10.15 12.37 34.28
C PRO A 201 9.21 11.16 34.22
N VAL A 202 9.77 9.95 34.19
CA VAL A 202 8.98 8.69 34.15
C VAL A 202 8.04 8.58 35.35
N SER A 203 8.44 9.08 36.53
CA SER A 203 7.59 9.11 37.74
C SER A 203 6.34 9.95 37.54
N ASP A 204 6.49 11.13 36.93
CA ASP A 204 5.41 12.09 36.72
C ASP A 204 4.47 11.60 35.64
N PHE A 205 4.99 10.89 34.64
CA PHE A 205 4.18 10.17 33.67
C PHE A 205 3.40 9.03 34.32
N LEU A 206 4.04 8.12 35.07
CA LEU A 206 3.37 6.93 35.60
C LEU A 206 2.37 7.24 36.72
N PHE A 207 2.70 8.18 37.62
CA PHE A 207 1.89 8.47 38.81
C PHE A 207 1.17 9.82 38.74
N GLY A 208 1.37 10.60 37.68
CA GLY A 208 0.68 11.87 37.48
C GLY A 208 -0.83 11.69 37.41
N THR A 209 -1.56 12.54 38.14
CA THR A 209 -3.03 12.52 38.23
C THR A 209 -3.72 13.52 37.30
N ASN A 210 -2.94 14.32 36.56
CA ASN A 210 -3.44 15.33 35.63
C ASN A 210 -3.01 14.98 34.20
N TRP A 211 -3.95 15.10 33.27
CA TRP A 211 -3.71 14.99 31.84
C TRP A 211 -4.09 16.30 31.16
N SER A 212 -3.09 17.15 30.93
CA SER A 212 -3.19 18.40 30.18
C SER A 212 -2.01 18.54 29.22
N PRO A 213 -2.08 17.93 28.02
CA PRO A 213 -1.00 17.98 27.03
C PRO A 213 -0.85 19.36 26.35
N GLN A 214 -1.61 20.37 26.78
CA GLN A 214 -1.55 21.72 26.22
C GLN A 214 -0.34 22.47 26.80
N THR A 215 0.71 22.57 26.01
CA THR A 215 1.87 23.44 26.27
C THR A 215 1.67 24.79 25.58
N ALA A 216 2.05 25.89 26.26
CA ALA A 216 2.01 27.22 25.65
C ALA A 216 3.03 27.30 24.50
N ILE A 217 2.57 27.54 23.26
CA ILE A 217 3.43 27.66 22.07
C ILE A 217 3.99 29.09 21.94
N ARG A 218 3.29 30.08 22.51
CA ARG A 218 3.70 31.49 22.58
C ARG A 218 3.73 31.98 24.02
N ALA A 219 4.60 32.93 24.34
CA ALA A 219 4.70 33.54 25.68
C ALA A 219 3.38 34.19 26.16
N ASP A 220 2.54 34.63 25.21
CA ASP A 220 1.25 35.29 25.49
C ASP A 220 0.09 34.29 25.65
N GLN A 221 0.32 33.00 25.41
CA GLN A 221 -0.70 31.96 25.58
C GLN A 221 -0.76 31.50 27.04
N VAL A 222 -1.97 31.52 27.61
CA VAL A 222 -2.25 30.87 28.89
C VAL A 222 -2.24 29.35 28.68
N GLY A 223 -1.07 28.74 28.83
CA GLY A 223 -0.88 27.29 28.76
C GLY A 223 -0.14 26.79 30.01
N SER A 224 -0.44 25.55 30.39
CA SER A 224 0.28 24.84 31.46
C SER A 224 1.67 24.42 30.95
N SER A 225 2.58 24.04 31.86
CA SER A 225 3.88 23.42 31.52
C SER A 225 3.78 22.04 30.86
N GLY A 226 2.59 21.65 30.39
CA GLY A 226 2.25 20.28 29.99
C GLY A 226 2.18 19.35 31.21
N SER A 227 1.10 18.60 31.38
CA SER A 227 1.00 17.51 32.35
C SER A 227 0.57 16.22 31.68
N PHE A 228 1.38 15.18 31.81
CA PHE A 228 1.25 13.93 31.05
C PHE A 228 1.07 12.72 31.97
N GLY A 229 0.18 12.80 32.96
CA GLY A 229 -0.08 11.69 33.88
C GLY A 229 -0.87 10.54 33.24
N ALA A 230 -0.40 9.32 33.39
CA ALA A 230 -1.03 8.11 32.84
C ALA A 230 -2.21 7.60 33.69
N VAL A 231 -2.27 7.97 34.97
CA VAL A 231 -3.32 7.48 35.90
C VAL A 231 -4.74 7.80 35.39
N PRO A 232 -5.06 9.02 34.93
CA PRO A 232 -6.39 9.33 34.38
C PRO A 232 -6.73 8.52 33.12
N LEU A 233 -5.75 8.17 32.29
CA LEU A 233 -5.96 7.36 31.09
C LEU A 233 -6.39 5.95 31.48
N PHE A 234 -5.63 5.30 32.38
CA PHE A 234 -5.97 3.97 32.88
C PHE A 234 -7.30 3.97 33.64
N ALA A 235 -7.52 4.95 34.51
CA ALA A 235 -8.77 5.10 35.26
C ALA A 235 -9.96 5.30 34.32
N GLY A 236 -9.81 6.14 33.27
CA GLY A 236 -10.83 6.36 32.25
C GLY A 236 -11.15 5.09 31.46
N THR A 237 -10.13 4.35 31.00
CA THR A 237 -10.34 3.06 30.32
C THR A 237 -11.04 2.05 31.23
N MET A 238 -10.57 1.88 32.47
CA MET A 238 -11.20 0.96 33.43
C MET A 238 -12.64 1.35 33.74
N LEU A 239 -12.93 2.65 33.91
CA LEU A 239 -14.28 3.15 34.16
C LEU A 239 -15.21 2.84 32.98
N ILE A 240 -14.79 3.15 31.75
CA ILE A 240 -15.59 2.86 30.55
C ILE A 240 -15.81 1.36 30.40
N THR A 241 -14.77 0.53 30.60
CA THR A 241 -14.89 -0.93 30.55
C THR A 241 -15.86 -1.46 31.61
N ALA A 242 -15.79 -0.93 32.84
CA ALA A 242 -16.70 -1.33 33.91
C ALA A 242 -18.16 -0.97 33.60
N ILE A 243 -18.42 0.26 33.16
CA ILE A 243 -19.77 0.69 32.75
C ILE A 243 -20.26 -0.14 31.55
N ALA A 244 -19.40 -0.38 30.56
CA ALA A 244 -19.73 -1.18 29.39
C ALA A 244 -20.10 -2.61 29.77
N MET A 245 -19.33 -3.28 30.64
CA MET A 245 -19.67 -4.62 31.12
C MET A 245 -20.95 -4.61 31.96
N PHE A 246 -21.13 -3.61 32.82
CA PHE A 246 -22.31 -3.47 33.66
C PHE A 246 -23.60 -3.34 32.83
N VAL A 247 -23.55 -2.73 31.65
CA VAL A 247 -24.70 -2.60 30.74
C VAL A 247 -24.80 -3.78 29.78
N ALA A 248 -23.69 -4.16 29.12
CA ALA A 248 -23.68 -5.17 28.07
C ALA A 248 -23.96 -6.58 28.61
N VAL A 249 -23.46 -6.93 29.81
CA VAL A 249 -23.67 -8.28 30.37
C VAL A 249 -25.14 -8.53 30.71
N PRO A 250 -25.87 -7.67 31.47
CA PRO A 250 -27.28 -7.89 31.73
C PRO A 250 -28.13 -7.87 30.46
N VAL A 251 -27.88 -6.93 29.54
CA VAL A 251 -28.63 -6.85 28.28
C VAL A 251 -28.39 -8.10 27.44
N GLY A 252 -27.13 -8.50 27.26
CA GLY A 252 -26.77 -9.70 26.49
C GLY A 252 -27.36 -10.98 27.08
N LEU A 253 -27.29 -11.13 28.41
CA LEU A 253 -27.87 -12.28 29.11
C LEU A 253 -29.39 -12.33 28.98
N MET A 254 -30.08 -11.19 29.17
CA MET A 254 -31.54 -11.13 29.05
C MET A 254 -32.01 -11.34 27.62
N THR A 255 -31.28 -10.83 26.62
CA THR A 255 -31.55 -11.12 25.20
C THR A 255 -31.37 -12.60 24.90
N ALA A 256 -30.34 -13.25 25.44
CA ALA A 256 -30.13 -14.68 25.28
C ALA A 256 -31.27 -15.52 25.90
N ILE A 257 -31.67 -15.19 27.13
CA ILE A 257 -32.79 -15.87 27.82
C ILE A 257 -34.10 -15.66 27.05
N TYR A 258 -34.40 -14.42 26.62
CA TYR A 258 -35.60 -14.13 25.83
C TYR A 258 -35.64 -14.90 24.51
N MET A 259 -34.51 -14.99 23.79
CA MET A 259 -34.40 -15.76 22.55
C MET A 259 -34.56 -17.26 22.75
N ALA A 260 -34.07 -17.81 23.87
CA ALA A 260 -34.16 -19.23 24.17
C ALA A 260 -35.58 -19.65 24.57
N GLU A 261 -36.17 -18.94 25.55
CA GLU A 261 -37.37 -19.38 26.26
C GLU A 261 -38.67 -18.73 25.76
N PHE A 262 -38.61 -17.48 25.27
CA PHE A 262 -39.82 -16.68 25.04
C PHE A 262 -40.05 -16.27 23.57
N ALA A 263 -39.01 -16.26 22.75
CA ALA A 263 -39.10 -15.78 21.37
C ALA A 263 -39.76 -16.79 20.43
N ASN A 264 -40.83 -16.35 19.76
CA ASN A 264 -41.47 -17.12 18.69
C ASN A 264 -40.57 -17.23 17.44
N THR A 265 -40.89 -18.16 16.56
CA THR A 265 -40.07 -18.51 15.38
C THR A 265 -39.78 -17.33 14.45
N ARG A 266 -40.73 -16.39 14.30
CA ARG A 266 -40.53 -15.21 13.43
C ARG A 266 -39.51 -14.24 13.99
N VAL A 267 -39.62 -13.91 15.28
CA VAL A 267 -38.67 -13.00 15.95
C VAL A 267 -37.27 -13.62 15.97
N ARG A 268 -37.16 -14.92 16.27
CA ARG A 268 -35.88 -15.65 16.31
C ARG A 268 -35.17 -15.66 14.96
N ASN A 269 -35.89 -15.88 13.86
CA ASN A 269 -35.32 -15.92 12.50
C ASN A 269 -34.78 -14.56 12.03
N ILE A 270 -35.26 -13.45 12.59
CA ILE A 270 -34.80 -12.09 12.26
C ILE A 270 -33.73 -11.63 13.23
N ALA A 271 -33.98 -11.75 14.54
CA ALA A 271 -33.11 -11.22 15.58
C ALA A 271 -31.79 -11.99 15.70
N LYS A 272 -31.79 -13.31 15.51
CA LYS A 272 -30.58 -14.12 15.70
C LYS A 272 -29.46 -13.77 14.69
N PRO A 273 -29.71 -13.70 13.37
CA PRO A 273 -28.70 -13.23 12.42
C PRO A 273 -28.24 -11.79 12.70
N LEU A 274 -29.14 -10.89 13.10
CA LEU A 274 -28.80 -9.50 13.43
C LEU A 274 -27.86 -9.40 14.64
N LEU A 275 -28.07 -10.24 15.67
CA LEU A 275 -27.21 -10.29 16.85
C LEU A 275 -25.86 -10.96 16.57
N GLU A 276 -25.79 -11.90 15.63
CA GLU A 276 -24.55 -12.60 15.23
C GLU A 276 -23.65 -11.76 14.28
N ILE A 277 -24.15 -10.65 13.74
CA ILE A 277 -23.38 -9.71 12.90
C ILE A 277 -22.60 -8.68 13.74
N LEU A 278 -23.01 -8.45 14.99
CA LEU A 278 -22.36 -7.56 15.97
C LEU A 278 -21.15 -8.24 16.64
#